data_AF-Q8JFN1-F1
#
_entry.id   AF-Q8JFN1-F1
#
_cell.length_a   1.000
_cell.length_b   1.000
_cell.length_c   1.000
_cell.angle_alpha   90.00
_cell.angle_beta   90.00
_cell.angle_gamma   90.00
#
_symmetry.space_group_name_H-M   'P 1'
#
loop_
_entity.id
_entity.type
_entity.pdbx_description
1 polymer ?
#
loop_
_entity_poly.entity_id
_entity_poly.type
_entity_poly.pdbx_seq_one_letter_code
_entity_poly.pdbx_strand_id
1 'polypeptide(L)'
;MRTQEHTDIPLGIRAEVAAIYEPPQVGTANSLEFLEDPKAEVVDEIAAKLGLRKVGWIFTDLLSEDTRKGTVKFIRNKDAHFLSAEECITAGDFQNKHPNVCRLSPVNHFGSKFVTVLATGGPDNQVHFEGYQVSNQCMALVGDDCFLPCRDAPELGYVKESSSGQC
;
A
#
# COMPACT_ATOMS: atom_id res chain seq x y z
N MET A 1 -13.95 -7.75 -8.55
CA MET A 1 -12.49 -7.62 -8.44
C MET A 1 -11.81 -8.40 -9.58
N ARG A 2 -11.50 -7.80 -10.75
CA ARG A 2 -10.64 -8.38 -11.81
C ARG A 2 -9.25 -8.68 -11.24
N THR A 3 -9.13 -9.87 -10.70
CA THR A 3 -7.89 -10.55 -10.33
C THR A 3 -7.86 -11.82 -11.15
N GLN A 4 -6.71 -12.14 -11.70
CA GLN A 4 -6.57 -13.33 -12.55
C GLN A 4 -5.96 -14.47 -11.75
N GLU A 5 -6.20 -15.68 -12.23
CA GLU A 5 -5.49 -16.85 -11.75
C GLU A 5 -4.00 -16.71 -12.08
N HIS A 6 -3.17 -17.04 -11.10
CA HIS A 6 -1.73 -17.16 -11.27
C HIS A 6 -1.41 -18.62 -11.55
N THR A 7 -0.99 -18.93 -12.78
CA THR A 7 -0.80 -20.33 -13.23
C THR A 7 0.35 -21.04 -12.49
N ASP A 8 1.36 -20.30 -12.06
CA ASP A 8 2.57 -20.89 -11.49
C ASP A 8 2.47 -21.15 -9.97
N ILE A 9 1.37 -20.71 -9.33
CA ILE A 9 1.14 -20.88 -7.89
C ILE A 9 -0.24 -21.52 -7.72
N PRO A 10 -0.38 -22.67 -7.03
CA PRO A 10 -1.67 -23.31 -6.82
C PRO A 10 -2.68 -22.36 -6.18
N LEU A 11 -3.82 -22.15 -6.84
CA LEU A 11 -4.88 -21.21 -6.42
C LEU A 11 -4.37 -19.76 -6.23
N GLY A 12 -3.25 -19.43 -6.87
CA GLY A 12 -2.65 -18.11 -6.80
C GLY A 12 -3.51 -17.09 -7.51
N ILE A 13 -3.47 -15.87 -6.99
CA ILE A 13 -4.23 -14.74 -7.51
C ILE A 13 -3.24 -13.63 -7.82
N ARG A 14 -3.33 -13.05 -9.02
CA ARG A 14 -2.53 -11.88 -9.42
C ARG A 14 -3.40 -10.67 -9.71
N ALA A 15 -2.90 -9.49 -9.33
CA ALA A 15 -3.43 -8.21 -9.77
C ALA A 15 -2.68 -7.77 -11.04
N GLU A 16 -3.41 -7.55 -12.13
CA GLU A 16 -2.83 -6.99 -13.35
C GLU A 16 -3.07 -5.48 -13.34
N VAL A 17 -1.98 -4.70 -13.41
CA VAL A 17 -2.03 -3.24 -13.41
C VAL A 17 -2.01 -2.76 -14.86
N ALA A 18 -3.09 -2.11 -15.29
CA ALA A 18 -3.23 -1.56 -16.64
C ALA A 18 -2.88 -0.07 -16.73
N ALA A 19 -3.04 0.66 -15.63
CA ALA A 19 -2.77 2.10 -15.55
C ALA A 19 -2.49 2.52 -14.10
N ILE A 20 -1.78 3.63 -13.95
CA ILE A 20 -1.56 4.33 -12.68
C ILE A 20 -2.23 5.70 -12.80
N TYR A 21 -3.05 6.05 -11.81
CA TYR A 21 -3.62 7.38 -11.67
C TYR A 21 -2.98 8.05 -10.45
N GLU A 22 -2.44 9.24 -10.65
CA GLU A 22 -1.82 10.03 -9.58
C GLU A 22 -2.85 11.03 -9.03
N PRO A 23 -3.37 10.82 -7.80
CA PRO A 23 -4.28 11.77 -7.18
C PRO A 23 -3.53 13.08 -6.81
N PRO A 24 -4.24 14.19 -6.60
CA PRO A 24 -3.67 15.41 -6.05
C PRO A 24 -2.86 15.13 -4.76
N GLN A 25 -1.60 15.56 -4.74
CA GLN A 25 -0.66 15.27 -3.67
C GLN A 25 0.41 16.37 -3.55
N VAL A 26 0.96 16.54 -2.35
CA VAL A 26 2.10 17.41 -2.06
C VAL A 26 3.26 16.54 -1.57
N GLY A 27 4.32 16.46 -2.37
CA GLY A 27 5.52 15.71 -2.05
C GLY A 27 6.68 16.61 -1.63
N THR A 28 7.46 16.16 -0.65
CA THR A 28 8.82 16.63 -0.41
C THR A 28 9.80 15.51 -0.79
N ALA A 29 11.10 15.71 -0.54
CA ALA A 29 12.08 14.64 -0.73
C ALA A 29 11.83 13.42 0.18
N ASN A 30 11.17 13.62 1.33
CA ASN A 30 11.03 12.59 2.38
C ASN A 30 9.58 12.40 2.87
N SER A 31 8.59 13.05 2.26
CA SER A 31 7.20 12.98 2.71
C SER A 31 6.22 13.14 1.57
N LEU A 32 5.03 12.60 1.75
CA LEU A 32 3.93 12.73 0.80
C LEU A 32 2.63 12.99 1.57
N GLU A 33 1.88 14.00 1.14
CA GLU A 33 0.55 14.30 1.65
C GLU A 33 -0.47 14.16 0.52
N PHE A 34 -1.50 13.33 0.73
CA PHE A 34 -2.62 13.24 -0.18
C PHE A 34 -3.58 14.40 0.04
N LEU A 35 -3.97 15.07 -1.04
CA LEU A 35 -4.99 16.11 -1.01
C LEU A 35 -6.36 15.54 -1.40
N GLU A 36 -7.42 16.32 -1.17
CA GLU A 36 -8.74 15.98 -1.67
C GLU A 36 -8.73 15.87 -3.21
N ASP A 37 -9.27 14.77 -3.72
CA ASP A 37 -9.36 14.53 -5.16
C ASP A 37 -10.79 14.78 -5.68
N PRO A 38 -11.08 15.96 -6.25
CA PRO A 38 -12.39 16.27 -6.81
C PRO A 38 -12.73 15.45 -8.05
N LYS A 39 -11.76 14.72 -8.63
CA LYS A 39 -11.95 13.89 -9.83
C LYS A 39 -12.04 12.40 -9.51
N ALA A 40 -11.90 11.98 -8.25
CA ALA A 40 -11.87 10.57 -7.86
C ALA A 40 -13.07 9.78 -8.40
N GLU A 41 -14.28 10.33 -8.26
CA GLU A 41 -15.51 9.67 -8.74
C GLU A 41 -15.54 9.53 -10.26
N VAL A 42 -15.11 10.57 -10.99
CA VAL A 42 -15.07 10.56 -12.47
C VAL A 42 -14.07 9.52 -12.96
N VAL A 43 -12.90 9.43 -12.31
CA VAL A 43 -11.87 8.45 -12.63
C VAL A 43 -12.36 7.02 -12.37
N ASP A 44 -13.06 6.81 -11.25
CA ASP A 44 -13.67 5.52 -10.93
C ASP A 44 -14.74 5.11 -11.96
N GLU A 45 -15.57 6.06 -12.41
CA GLU A 45 -16.56 5.80 -13.46
C GLU A 45 -15.91 5.42 -14.80
N ILE A 46 -14.86 6.15 -15.21
CA ILE A 46 -14.10 5.85 -16.43
C ILE A 46 -13.45 4.47 -16.33
N ALA A 47 -12.79 4.18 -15.21
CA ALA A 47 -12.18 2.87 -14.97
C ALA A 47 -13.23 1.75 -15.06
N ALA A 48 -14.39 1.93 -14.43
CA ALA A 48 -15.49 0.96 -14.49
C ALA A 48 -15.99 0.72 -15.92
N LYS A 49 -16.16 1.78 -16.73
CA LYS A 49 -16.55 1.68 -18.16
C LYS A 49 -15.52 0.93 -19.00
N LEU A 50 -14.24 0.98 -18.61
CA LEU A 50 -13.15 0.22 -19.24
C LEU A 50 -12.99 -1.21 -18.68
N GLY A 51 -13.86 -1.63 -17.75
CA GLY A 51 -13.74 -2.92 -17.06
C GLY A 51 -12.51 -3.00 -16.15
N LEU A 52 -11.99 -1.83 -15.76
CA LEU A 52 -10.92 -1.63 -14.79
C LEU A 52 -11.51 -1.23 -13.44
N ARG A 53 -10.64 -1.20 -12.44
CA ARG A 53 -10.95 -0.79 -11.06
C ARG A 53 -9.63 -0.59 -10.32
N LYS A 54 -9.70 0.06 -9.16
CA LYS A 54 -8.55 0.15 -8.25
C LYS A 54 -8.15 -1.24 -7.74
N VAL A 55 -6.87 -1.57 -7.85
CA VAL A 55 -6.29 -2.85 -7.40
C VAL A 55 -5.23 -2.68 -6.32
N GLY A 56 -4.73 -1.46 -6.15
CA GLY A 56 -3.67 -1.15 -5.20
C GLY A 56 -3.25 0.31 -5.31
N TRP A 57 -2.18 0.64 -4.60
CA TRP A 57 -1.48 1.91 -4.67
C TRP A 57 0.01 1.66 -4.83
N ILE A 58 0.72 2.65 -5.36
CA ILE A 58 2.17 2.60 -5.57
C ILE A 58 2.78 3.91 -5.08
N PHE A 59 3.94 3.83 -4.45
CA PHE A 59 4.74 4.98 -4.05
C PHE A 59 6.23 4.72 -4.28
N THR A 60 7.02 5.79 -4.28
CA THR A 60 8.45 5.74 -4.56
C THR A 60 9.28 6.14 -3.34
N ASP A 61 10.34 5.40 -3.08
CA ASP A 61 11.42 5.83 -2.19
C ASP A 61 12.77 5.64 -2.92
N LEU A 62 13.10 6.64 -3.74
CA LEU A 62 14.22 6.61 -4.66
C LEU A 62 15.21 7.72 -4.32
N LEU A 63 16.39 7.33 -3.84
CA LEU A 63 17.51 8.23 -3.62
C LEU A 63 18.58 8.00 -4.68
N SER A 64 18.90 9.05 -5.46
CA SER A 64 19.98 8.98 -6.46
C SER A 64 21.32 8.66 -5.79
N GLU A 65 22.04 7.70 -6.37
CA GLU A 65 23.44 7.40 -6.00
C GLU A 65 24.40 8.10 -6.98
N ASP A 66 24.20 7.89 -8.28
CA ASP A 66 24.92 8.60 -9.35
C ASP A 66 23.94 9.00 -10.46
N THR A 67 23.57 10.27 -10.47
CA THR A 67 22.62 10.84 -11.45
C THR A 67 23.10 10.68 -12.90
N ARG A 68 24.41 10.57 -13.16
CA ARG A 68 24.92 10.38 -14.52
C ARG A 68 24.73 8.95 -15.04
N LYS A 69 24.70 7.98 -14.13
CA LYS A 69 24.49 6.56 -14.44
C LYS A 69 23.04 6.13 -14.26
N GLY A 70 22.21 6.97 -13.63
CA GLY A 70 20.83 6.66 -13.30
C GLY A 70 20.70 5.61 -12.20
N THR A 71 21.72 5.45 -11.34
CA THR A 71 21.68 4.48 -10.24
C THR A 71 21.02 5.05 -9.00
N VAL A 72 20.38 4.19 -8.22
CA VAL A 72 19.63 4.50 -7.00
C VAL A 72 20.14 3.68 -5.83
N LYS A 73 20.05 4.23 -4.61
CA LYS A 73 20.54 3.55 -3.41
C LYS A 73 19.63 2.41 -2.97
N PHE A 74 20.22 1.30 -2.54
CA PHE A 74 19.51 0.17 -1.93
C PHE A 74 19.22 0.39 -0.44
N ILE A 75 18.21 1.21 -0.13
CA ILE A 75 17.90 1.64 1.26
C ILE A 75 16.84 0.79 1.97
N ARG A 76 16.02 0.03 1.23
CA ARG A 76 14.99 -0.85 1.78
C ARG A 76 15.51 -2.29 1.78
N ASN A 77 16.11 -2.70 2.90
CA ASN A 77 16.78 -4.00 2.98
C ASN A 77 16.71 -4.58 4.41
N LYS A 78 17.22 -5.80 4.57
CA LYS A 78 17.19 -6.56 5.83
C LYS A 78 17.88 -5.87 7.02
N ASP A 79 18.81 -4.96 6.75
CA ASP A 79 19.59 -4.25 7.77
C ASP A 79 18.92 -2.90 8.13
N ALA A 80 17.80 -2.57 7.46
CA ALA A 80 16.94 -1.43 7.71
C ALA A 80 15.47 -1.92 7.88
N HIS A 81 14.54 -1.39 7.09
CA HIS A 81 13.16 -1.87 7.00
C HIS A 81 12.70 -1.91 5.55
N PHE A 82 11.68 -2.74 5.29
CA PHE A 82 11.04 -2.84 3.97
C PHE A 82 9.91 -1.82 3.85
N LEU A 83 8.94 -1.88 4.76
CA LEU A 83 7.91 -0.87 4.94
C LEU A 83 8.05 -0.23 6.32
N SER A 84 7.82 1.07 6.38
CA SER A 84 7.69 1.79 7.65
C SER A 84 6.33 1.50 8.30
N ALA A 85 6.21 1.78 9.59
CA ALA A 85 4.95 1.67 10.31
C ALA A 85 3.87 2.60 9.74
N GLU A 86 4.25 3.79 9.30
CA GLU A 86 3.34 4.74 8.63
C GLU A 86 2.82 4.16 7.31
N GLU A 87 3.71 3.61 6.47
CA GLU A 87 3.33 2.96 5.21
C GLU A 87 2.44 1.73 5.45
N CYS A 88 2.67 0.98 6.52
CA CYS A 88 1.80 -0.13 6.92
C CYS A 88 0.42 0.35 7.38
N ILE A 89 0.35 1.45 8.14
CA ILE A 89 -0.92 2.05 8.58
C ILE A 89 -1.71 2.55 7.38
N THR A 90 -1.06 3.27 6.45
CA THR A 90 -1.68 3.73 5.20
C THR A 90 -2.17 2.56 4.35
N ALA A 91 -1.38 1.48 4.22
CA ALA A 91 -1.81 0.27 3.54
C ALA A 91 -3.02 -0.39 4.22
N GLY A 92 -3.07 -0.42 5.56
CA GLY A 92 -4.20 -0.91 6.34
C GLY A 92 -5.47 -0.12 6.10
N ASP A 93 -5.39 1.21 6.10
CA ASP A 93 -6.51 2.09 5.78
C ASP A 93 -7.04 1.86 4.35
N PHE A 94 -6.16 1.80 3.35
CA PHE A 94 -6.57 1.50 1.98
C PHE A 94 -7.17 0.10 1.82
N GLN A 95 -6.63 -0.91 2.50
CA GLN A 95 -7.21 -2.25 2.50
C GLN A 95 -8.60 -2.27 3.15
N ASN A 96 -8.82 -1.53 4.24
CA ASN A 96 -10.12 -1.39 4.90
C ASN A 96 -11.16 -0.68 4.02
N LYS A 97 -10.74 0.32 3.23
CA LYS A 97 -11.59 1.00 2.23
C LYS A 97 -11.97 0.10 1.04
N HIS A 98 -11.24 -1.00 0.82
CA HIS A 98 -11.44 -1.92 -0.30
C HIS A 98 -11.59 -3.38 0.17
N PRO A 99 -12.65 -3.72 0.93
CA PRO A 99 -12.83 -5.06 1.47
C PRO A 99 -13.08 -6.08 0.35
N ASN A 100 -12.54 -7.29 0.52
CA ASN A 100 -12.79 -8.40 -0.41
C ASN A 100 -14.08 -9.13 -0.02
N VAL A 101 -15.06 -9.15 -0.94
CA VAL A 101 -16.31 -9.90 -0.78
C VAL A 101 -16.01 -11.39 -0.68
N CYS A 102 -16.51 -12.03 0.38
CA CYS A 102 -16.29 -13.44 0.66
C CYS A 102 -17.56 -14.06 1.25
N ARG A 103 -18.24 -14.88 0.45
CA ARG A 103 -19.49 -15.57 0.85
C ARG A 103 -19.29 -16.59 1.98
N LEU A 104 -18.06 -17.04 2.20
CA LEU A 104 -17.70 -17.97 3.27
C LEU A 104 -17.42 -17.26 4.60
N SER A 105 -17.36 -15.92 4.59
CA SER A 105 -17.21 -15.13 5.80
C SER A 105 -18.58 -14.85 6.42
N PRO A 106 -18.72 -14.95 7.76
CA PRO A 106 -19.96 -14.62 8.46
C PRO A 106 -20.39 -13.16 8.25
N VAL A 107 -19.45 -12.27 7.94
CA VAL A 107 -19.70 -10.84 7.68
C VAL A 107 -19.71 -10.51 6.18
N ASN A 108 -19.73 -11.51 5.29
CA ASN A 108 -19.72 -11.38 3.82
C ASN A 108 -18.47 -10.70 3.20
N HIS A 109 -17.46 -10.40 4.02
CA HIS A 109 -16.16 -9.89 3.60
C HIS A 109 -15.02 -10.54 4.39
N PHE A 110 -13.86 -10.71 3.77
CA PHE A 110 -12.67 -11.22 4.46
C PHE A 110 -11.40 -10.66 3.82
N GLY A 111 -10.66 -9.90 4.63
CA GLY A 111 -9.44 -9.21 4.23
C GLY A 111 -9.66 -8.25 3.06
N SER A 112 -8.57 -7.98 2.34
CA SER A 112 -8.57 -7.18 1.13
C SER A 112 -7.64 -7.80 0.09
N LYS A 113 -7.94 -7.56 -1.18
CA LYS A 113 -7.03 -7.87 -2.30
C LYS A 113 -6.35 -6.60 -2.83
N PHE A 114 -6.49 -5.48 -2.12
CA PHE A 114 -5.83 -4.22 -2.43
C PHE A 114 -4.35 -4.33 -2.07
N VAL A 115 -3.47 -4.07 -3.02
CA VAL A 115 -2.02 -4.25 -2.86
C VAL A 115 -1.29 -2.93 -2.67
N THR A 116 -0.15 -2.98 -2.00
CA THR A 116 0.80 -1.88 -1.85
C THR A 116 2.03 -2.20 -2.68
N VAL A 117 2.49 -1.27 -3.52
CA VAL A 117 3.71 -1.42 -4.30
C VAL A 117 4.70 -0.33 -3.92
N LEU A 118 5.94 -0.70 -3.63
CA LEU A 118 7.04 0.21 -3.36
C LEU A 118 8.03 0.15 -4.53
N ALA A 119 8.26 1.30 -5.17
CA ALA A 119 9.36 1.48 -6.12
C ALA A 119 10.58 2.07 -5.38
N THR A 120 11.65 1.29 -5.26
CA THR A 120 12.87 1.66 -4.52
C THR A 120 14.12 1.16 -5.25
N GLY A 121 15.32 1.39 -4.73
CA GLY A 121 16.55 0.81 -5.28
C GLY A 121 16.70 -0.65 -4.89
N GLY A 122 17.08 -1.51 -5.83
CA GLY A 122 17.37 -2.93 -5.58
C GLY A 122 18.85 -3.21 -5.25
N PRO A 123 19.23 -4.47 -4.98
CA PRO A 123 20.61 -4.86 -4.65
C PRO A 123 21.65 -4.56 -5.74
N ASP A 124 21.22 -4.30 -6.96
CA ASP A 124 22.02 -3.94 -8.13
C ASP A 124 22.05 -2.42 -8.38
N ASN A 125 21.55 -1.62 -7.43
CA ASN A 125 21.39 -0.17 -7.51
C ASN A 125 20.54 0.30 -8.72
N GLN A 126 19.66 -0.57 -9.23
CA GLN A 126 18.64 -0.24 -10.22
C GLN A 126 17.27 -0.05 -9.55
N VAL A 127 16.33 0.59 -10.25
CA VAL A 127 14.94 0.68 -9.76
C VAL A 127 14.33 -0.73 -9.69
N HIS A 128 13.78 -1.04 -8.54
CA HIS A 128 13.14 -2.31 -8.21
C HIS A 128 11.73 -2.05 -7.63
N PHE A 129 10.84 -3.03 -7.81
CA PHE A 129 9.46 -2.94 -7.34
C PHE A 129 9.18 -4.09 -6.38
N GLU A 130 8.67 -3.75 -5.19
CA GLU A 130 8.29 -4.71 -4.17
C GLU A 130 6.79 -4.62 -3.89
N GLY A 131 6.11 -5.77 -3.88
CA GLY A 131 4.67 -5.87 -3.64
C GLY A 131 4.36 -6.39 -2.23
N TYR A 132 3.48 -5.70 -1.53
CA TYR A 132 3.10 -5.97 -0.15
C TYR A 132 1.58 -5.96 0.04
N GLN A 133 1.13 -6.65 1.10
CA GLN A 133 -0.15 -6.46 1.75
C GLN A 133 0.07 -6.54 3.25
N VAL A 134 -0.67 -5.74 4.01
CA VAL A 134 -0.68 -5.88 5.47
C VAL A 134 -1.66 -6.97 5.89
N SER A 135 -1.40 -7.57 7.04
CA SER A 135 -2.23 -8.64 7.58
C SER A 135 -3.62 -8.15 7.97
N ASN A 136 -4.59 -9.07 8.05
CA ASN A 136 -5.92 -8.76 8.58
C ASN A 136 -5.87 -8.24 10.04
N GLN A 137 -4.82 -8.59 10.80
CA GLN A 137 -4.61 -8.05 12.15
C GLN A 137 -4.20 -6.59 12.11
N CYS A 138 -3.30 -6.20 11.20
CA CYS A 138 -2.95 -4.80 10.98
C CYS A 138 -4.16 -3.99 10.50
N MET A 139 -4.95 -4.53 9.57
CA MET A 139 -6.22 -3.95 9.14
C MET A 139 -7.16 -3.67 10.34
N ALA A 140 -7.31 -4.63 11.26
CA ALA A 140 -8.13 -4.46 12.46
C ALA A 140 -7.57 -3.37 13.39
N LEU A 141 -6.26 -3.41 13.69
CA LEU A 141 -5.62 -2.41 14.55
C LEU A 141 -5.71 -0.98 14.00
N VAL A 142 -5.63 -0.81 12.67
CA VAL A 142 -5.82 0.48 12.00
C VAL A 142 -7.30 0.89 12.01
N GLY A 143 -8.21 -0.05 11.75
CA GLY A 143 -9.66 0.20 11.76
C GLY A 143 -10.19 0.61 13.13
N ASP A 144 -9.62 0.06 14.20
CA ASP A 144 -9.96 0.37 15.59
C ASP A 144 -9.13 1.55 16.16
N ASP A 145 -8.34 2.23 15.31
CA ASP A 145 -7.51 3.37 15.68
C ASP A 145 -6.55 3.07 16.86
N CYS A 146 -6.01 1.85 16.90
CA CYS A 146 -5.12 1.36 17.96
C CYS A 146 -3.63 1.44 17.59
N PHE A 147 -3.27 1.74 16.34
CA PHE A 147 -1.91 1.64 15.83
C PHE A 147 -1.36 2.99 15.37
N LEU A 148 -0.18 3.36 15.85
CA LEU A 148 0.51 4.62 15.54
C LEU A 148 1.93 4.38 15.02
N PRO A 149 2.45 5.24 14.13
CA PRO A 149 3.85 5.20 13.73
C PRO A 149 4.75 5.75 14.84
N CYS A 150 5.96 5.22 14.97
CA CYS A 150 7.01 5.78 15.82
C CYS A 150 7.78 6.88 15.08
N ARG A 151 8.08 7.99 15.77
CA ARG A 151 8.76 9.16 15.16
C ARG A 151 10.20 8.88 14.73
N ASP A 152 10.97 8.21 15.59
CA ASP A 152 12.43 8.05 15.42
C ASP A 152 12.83 6.60 15.08
N ALA A 153 11.85 5.71 14.88
CA ALA A 153 12.04 4.29 14.60
C ALA A 153 10.99 3.84 13.56
N PRO A 154 11.20 4.13 12.26
CA PRO A 154 10.21 3.85 11.21
C PRO A 154 9.83 2.37 11.12
N GLU A 155 10.71 1.47 11.54
CA GLU A 155 10.49 0.02 11.58
C GLU A 155 9.56 -0.44 12.73
N LEU A 156 9.26 0.43 13.69
CA LEU A 156 8.42 0.12 14.84
C LEU A 156 7.09 0.86 14.77
N GLY A 157 6.01 0.14 15.09
CA GLY A 157 4.71 0.74 15.38
C GLY A 157 4.39 0.67 16.86
N TYR A 158 3.63 1.66 17.35
CA TYR A 158 3.21 1.79 18.73
C TYR A 158 1.72 1.47 18.87
N VAL A 159 1.38 0.69 19.90
CA VAL A 159 -0.02 0.41 20.24
C VAL A 159 -0.48 1.46 21.25
N LYS A 160 -1.59 2.14 20.94
CA LYS A 160 -2.16 3.15 21.83
C LYS A 160 -2.53 2.54 23.18
N GLU A 161 -2.28 3.30 24.25
CA GLU A 161 -2.81 2.95 25.57
C GLU A 161 -4.34 3.00 25.56
N SER A 162 -4.96 2.13 26.36
CA SER A 162 -6.41 2.04 26.45
C SER A 162 -7.01 3.32 27.03
N SER A 163 -8.03 3.85 26.35
CA SER A 163 -8.84 4.98 26.82
C SER A 163 -10.31 4.60 26.89
N SER A 164 -11.11 5.35 27.65
CA SER A 164 -12.55 5.10 27.79
C SER A 164 -13.36 5.25 26.49
N GLY A 165 -12.78 5.83 25.44
CA GLY A 165 -13.39 5.99 24.12
C GLY A 165 -13.14 4.84 23.15
N GLN A 166 -12.39 3.81 23.56
CA GLN A 166 -12.04 2.63 22.75
C GLN A 166 -12.77 1.35 23.24
N CYS A 167 -13.83 1.50 24.04
CA CYS A 167 -14.67 0.42 24.58
C CYS A 167 -16.02 0.35 23.86
#